data_AF-A0A5N0DTM3-F1
#
_entry.id   AF-A0A5N0DTM3-F1
#
_cell.length_a   1.000
_cell.length_b   1.000
_cell.length_c   1.000
_cell.angle_alpha   90.00
_cell.angle_beta   90.00
_cell.angle_gamma   90.00
#
_symmetry.space_group_name_H-M   'P 1'
#
loop_
_entity.id
_entity.type
_entity.pdbx_description
1 polymer ?
#
loop_
_entity_poly.entity_id
_entity_poly.type
_entity_poly.pdbx_seq_one_letter_code
_entity_poly.pdbx_strand_id
1 'polypeptide(L)'
;MGYDCTLHLVDEGAIREEFVPRLLGSSPGPTALDRVHPGAEEVWRQVRELLLGTDGRAAAEAVSVAAIMFSASMLPYRYERGLALSLAFEAGRVFPDAVFEPKATYEPDGLFAEVVAAHPQLRGRFSSGWFSGNYSTGLYVPADQVAEVLEWLEGQLAPMPKGEQRKYRGMVATLRAAVDRKLGYWEATDLAVPAAGEFPGDPELMWAQYLGNDGVPAAAVETAPASPLASVLDDIVDGFLLSHSDGRTPWVELWDLEAWPPRLALQRKEFWVGAARSPSGGWLAQSTTDTQARPRVFGPILVDGSDDAPRVLPGKGPGEADLYAHECYFLGERPVVLHEVKTHLLRFGGLNIGDPLPGPLWLTESGAWEQIPGISAAAVVKSSIGDAALPLTGAARLADGSTVLIWDGNGYELDAAGTGCIRSFEMSAQRSFVKFTSVPAGDDGFFYLSDRDLYEIHRGGTPIRHGAAWTNVMAVRPGPEGGLLLKFGGNDEGDVGVLYFPEQGTYIPLPPEMFDDRSSYSALYWSREANRIIVSGNGFVAIPVKTVLARPRSAV
;
A
#
# COMPACT_ATOMS: atom_id res chain seq x y z
N MET A 1 -12.25 -10.47 -8.74
CA MET A 1 -10.92 -10.79 -8.17
C MET A 1 -9.97 -10.93 -9.35
N GLY A 2 -8.87 -10.18 -9.39
CA GLY A 2 -7.91 -10.22 -10.50
C GLY A 2 -7.02 -11.47 -10.46
N TYR A 3 -6.46 -11.84 -11.61
CA TYR A 3 -5.44 -12.89 -11.70
C TYR A 3 -4.11 -12.40 -11.11
N ASP A 4 -3.45 -13.27 -10.36
CA ASP A 4 -2.09 -13.02 -9.88
C ASP A 4 -1.13 -13.45 -11.00
N CYS A 5 -0.69 -12.47 -11.80
CA CYS A 5 0.10 -12.70 -13.01
C CYS A 5 1.59 -12.67 -12.69
N THR A 6 2.36 -13.40 -13.49
CA THR A 6 3.82 -13.42 -13.45
C THR A 6 4.37 -13.24 -14.85
N LEU A 7 5.39 -12.41 -15.00
CA LEU A 7 6.03 -12.03 -16.26
C LEU A 7 7.46 -12.54 -16.24
N HIS A 8 7.82 -13.41 -17.19
CA HIS A 8 9.05 -14.19 -17.17
C HIS A 8 9.95 -13.81 -18.35
N LEU A 9 11.25 -13.77 -18.09
CA LEU A 9 12.27 -13.83 -19.15
C LEU A 9 12.49 -15.29 -19.54
N VAL A 10 12.66 -15.55 -20.82
CA VAL A 10 12.86 -16.89 -21.36
C VAL A 10 14.16 -16.95 -22.15
N ASP A 11 15.11 -17.75 -21.69
CA ASP A 11 16.27 -18.13 -22.51
C ASP A 11 15.87 -19.30 -23.41
N GLU A 12 15.56 -18.98 -24.67
CA GLU A 12 15.15 -19.98 -25.64
C GLU A 12 16.26 -21.00 -25.96
N GLY A 13 17.53 -20.62 -25.81
CA GLY A 13 18.67 -21.51 -25.97
C GLY A 13 18.68 -22.55 -24.87
N ALA A 14 18.60 -22.11 -23.61
CA ALA A 14 18.53 -23.00 -22.46
C ALA A 14 17.31 -23.93 -22.50
N ILE A 15 16.16 -23.46 -23.01
CA ILE A 15 15.00 -24.33 -23.22
C ILE A 15 15.34 -25.47 -24.21
N ARG A 16 15.93 -25.14 -25.35
CA ARG A 16 16.26 -26.13 -26.38
C ARG A 16 17.39 -27.08 -25.97
N GLU A 17 18.39 -26.57 -25.24
CA GLU A 17 19.63 -27.30 -24.94
C GLU A 17 19.59 -28.05 -23.60
N GLU A 18 18.78 -27.60 -22.63
CA GLU A 18 18.70 -28.22 -21.31
C GLU A 18 17.30 -28.76 -20.99
N PHE A 19 16.26 -27.91 -21.08
CA PHE A 19 14.89 -28.29 -20.71
C PHE A 19 14.34 -29.41 -21.59
N VAL A 20 14.42 -29.25 -22.91
CA VAL A 20 13.87 -30.24 -23.87
C VAL A 20 14.58 -31.59 -23.75
N PRO A 21 15.92 -31.68 -23.73
CA PRO A 21 16.61 -32.95 -23.52
C PRO A 21 16.30 -33.60 -22.17
N ARG A 22 16.18 -32.80 -21.11
CA ARG A 22 15.76 -33.30 -19.79
C ARG A 22 14.33 -33.86 -19.86
N LEU A 23 13.39 -33.15 -20.47
CA LEU A 23 12.00 -33.58 -20.62
C LEU A 23 11.89 -34.89 -21.39
N LEU A 24 12.60 -35.02 -22.52
CA LEU A 24 12.60 -36.21 -23.38
C LEU A 24 13.44 -37.37 -22.81
N GLY A 25 14.20 -37.14 -21.73
CA GLY A 25 15.05 -38.15 -21.10
C GLY A 25 16.35 -38.43 -21.85
N SER A 26 16.74 -37.57 -22.79
CA SER A 26 18.01 -37.67 -23.53
C SER A 26 19.19 -37.02 -22.79
N SER A 27 18.93 -36.22 -21.76
CA SER A 27 19.96 -35.70 -20.84
C SER A 27 19.76 -36.20 -19.39
N PRO A 28 20.77 -36.83 -18.78
CA PRO A 28 20.71 -37.30 -17.38
C PRO A 28 21.16 -36.24 -16.35
N GLY A 29 21.66 -35.08 -16.80
CA GLY A 29 22.17 -34.03 -15.91
C GLY A 29 21.04 -33.23 -15.23
N PRO A 30 21.24 -32.73 -13.99
CA PRO A 30 20.27 -31.87 -13.33
C PRO A 30 20.21 -30.50 -14.01
N THR A 31 18.99 -30.04 -14.29
CA THR A 31 18.68 -28.71 -14.82
C THR A 31 18.60 -27.66 -13.70
N ALA A 32 18.42 -26.38 -14.08
CA ALA A 32 18.12 -25.31 -13.11
C ALA A 32 16.89 -25.64 -12.25
N LEU A 33 15.81 -26.16 -12.85
CA LEU A 33 14.60 -26.57 -12.13
C LEU A 33 14.90 -27.67 -11.11
N ASP A 34 15.68 -28.68 -11.49
CA ASP A 34 16.06 -29.80 -10.60
C ASP A 34 16.85 -29.33 -9.37
N ARG A 35 17.60 -28.23 -9.49
CA ARG A 35 18.44 -27.68 -8.41
C ARG A 35 17.66 -26.84 -7.41
N VAL A 36 16.62 -26.15 -7.85
CA VAL A 36 15.94 -25.11 -7.05
C VAL A 36 14.57 -25.57 -6.55
N HIS A 37 13.83 -26.33 -7.36
CA HIS A 37 12.45 -26.69 -7.02
C HIS A 37 12.38 -28.06 -6.32
N PRO A 38 11.94 -28.14 -5.04
CA PRO A 38 11.97 -29.38 -4.25
C PRO A 38 11.08 -30.50 -4.83
N GLY A 39 10.09 -30.14 -5.66
CA GLY A 39 9.22 -31.09 -6.37
C GLY A 39 9.57 -31.32 -7.85
N ALA A 40 10.78 -30.99 -8.31
CA ALA A 40 11.12 -31.02 -9.74
C ALA A 40 10.92 -32.40 -10.41
N GLU A 41 11.33 -33.49 -9.76
CA GLU A 41 11.14 -34.86 -10.30
C GLU A 41 9.65 -35.19 -10.51
N GLU A 42 8.79 -34.73 -9.61
CA GLU A 42 7.35 -34.91 -9.72
C GLU A 42 6.76 -34.13 -10.90
N VAL A 43 7.21 -32.88 -11.10
CA VAL A 43 6.85 -32.07 -12.28
C VAL A 43 7.23 -32.80 -13.57
N TRP A 44 8.48 -33.25 -13.69
CA TRP A 44 8.93 -33.98 -14.89
C TRP A 44 8.13 -35.26 -15.14
N ARG A 45 7.84 -36.03 -14.08
CA ARG A 45 7.03 -37.25 -14.16
C ARG A 45 5.63 -36.95 -14.69
N GLN A 46 4.95 -35.94 -14.12
CA GLN A 46 3.60 -35.55 -14.53
C GLN A 46 3.54 -35.09 -15.99
N VAL A 47 4.48 -34.25 -16.43
CA VAL A 47 4.52 -33.77 -17.82
C VAL A 47 4.74 -34.94 -18.78
N ARG A 48 5.67 -35.87 -18.46
CA ARG A 48 5.90 -37.06 -19.29
C ARG A 48 4.69 -37.99 -19.37
N GLU A 49 3.96 -38.16 -18.27
CA GLU A 49 2.71 -38.94 -18.26
C GLU A 49 1.66 -38.32 -19.20
N LEU A 50 1.52 -37.00 -19.19
CA LEU A 50 0.62 -36.29 -20.11
C LEU A 50 1.08 -36.40 -21.57
N LEU A 51 2.38 -36.31 -21.84
CA LEU A 51 2.95 -36.49 -23.18
C LEU A 51 2.70 -37.89 -23.77
N LEU A 52 2.56 -38.92 -22.93
CA LEU A 52 2.19 -40.28 -23.32
C LEU A 52 0.67 -40.48 -23.48
N GLY A 53 -0.13 -39.55 -22.98
CA GLY A 53 -1.59 -39.56 -23.08
C GLY A 53 -2.12 -39.14 -24.45
N THR A 54 -3.45 -39.13 -24.59
CA THR A 54 -4.15 -38.74 -25.83
C THR A 54 -4.59 -37.28 -25.86
N ASP A 55 -4.55 -36.58 -24.73
CA ASP A 55 -4.91 -35.17 -24.63
C ASP A 55 -3.72 -34.27 -24.95
N GLY A 56 -3.52 -33.99 -26.24
CA GLY A 56 -2.43 -33.15 -26.73
C GLY A 56 -2.49 -31.71 -26.21
N ARG A 57 -3.67 -31.20 -25.81
CA ARG A 57 -3.80 -29.85 -25.25
C ARG A 57 -3.32 -29.82 -23.81
N ALA A 58 -3.78 -30.75 -22.97
CA ALA A 58 -3.32 -30.85 -21.59
C ALA A 58 -1.80 -31.09 -21.53
N ALA A 59 -1.26 -31.90 -22.45
CA ALA A 59 0.18 -32.11 -22.56
C ALA A 59 0.94 -30.84 -22.97
N ALA A 60 0.45 -30.08 -23.97
CA ALA A 60 1.06 -28.82 -24.36
C ALA A 60 1.03 -27.77 -23.23
N GLU A 61 -0.08 -27.66 -22.52
CA GLU A 61 -0.22 -26.78 -21.34
C GLU A 61 0.77 -27.16 -20.25
N ALA A 62 0.92 -28.46 -19.95
CA ALA A 62 1.89 -28.94 -18.95
C ALA A 62 3.35 -28.70 -19.35
N VAL A 63 3.69 -28.86 -20.63
CA VAL A 63 5.02 -28.51 -21.16
C VAL A 63 5.30 -27.03 -20.97
N SER A 64 4.33 -26.16 -21.31
CA SER A 64 4.47 -24.71 -21.12
C SER A 64 4.65 -24.31 -19.66
N VAL A 65 3.86 -24.88 -18.74
CA VAL A 65 3.98 -24.61 -17.30
C VAL A 65 5.36 -25.02 -16.80
N ALA A 66 5.83 -26.22 -17.14
CA ALA A 66 7.16 -26.68 -16.72
C ALA A 66 8.29 -25.82 -17.31
N ALA A 67 8.14 -25.33 -18.55
CA ALA A 67 9.11 -24.43 -19.18
C ALA A 67 9.19 -23.06 -18.49
N ILE A 68 8.06 -22.51 -18.04
CA ILE A 68 8.04 -21.29 -17.22
C ILE A 68 8.68 -21.55 -15.85
N MET A 69 8.36 -22.66 -15.18
CA MET A 69 8.99 -23.01 -13.91
C MET A 69 10.50 -23.18 -14.04
N PHE A 70 10.95 -23.79 -15.14
CA PHE A 70 12.37 -23.88 -15.47
C PHE A 70 12.98 -22.50 -15.70
N SER A 71 12.35 -21.63 -16.50
CA SER A 71 12.84 -20.27 -16.75
C SER A 71 12.92 -19.45 -15.46
N ALA A 72 11.91 -19.51 -14.60
CA ALA A 72 11.91 -18.88 -13.28
C ALA A 72 12.96 -19.47 -12.32
N SER A 73 13.48 -20.67 -12.60
CA SER A 73 14.56 -21.32 -11.85
C SER A 73 15.97 -20.90 -12.30
N MET A 74 16.09 -20.04 -13.32
CA MET A 74 17.38 -19.55 -13.83
C MET A 74 17.40 -18.04 -14.08
N LEU A 75 16.24 -17.44 -14.35
CA LEU A 75 16.09 -16.03 -14.65
C LEU A 75 15.09 -15.40 -13.67
N PRO A 76 15.21 -14.09 -13.39
CA PRO A 76 14.24 -13.42 -12.55
C PRO A 76 12.91 -13.28 -13.29
N TYR A 77 11.84 -13.11 -12.51
CA TYR A 77 10.49 -12.89 -13.00
C TYR A 77 9.80 -11.79 -12.19
N ARG A 78 8.75 -11.19 -12.75
CA ARG A 78 7.99 -10.11 -12.13
C ARG A 78 6.60 -10.58 -11.76
N TYR A 79 6.21 -10.39 -10.51
CA TYR A 79 4.81 -10.55 -10.10
C TYR A 79 4.03 -9.26 -10.39
N GLU A 80 2.87 -9.37 -11.02
CA GLU A 80 1.94 -8.27 -11.27
C GLU A 80 0.50 -8.73 -11.06
N ARG A 81 -0.26 -7.99 -10.24
CA ARG A 81 -1.65 -8.36 -9.98
C ARG A 81 -2.59 -7.73 -11.00
N GLY A 82 -3.25 -8.56 -11.79
CA GLY A 82 -4.25 -8.14 -12.78
C GLY A 82 -3.68 -7.40 -13.99
N LEU A 83 -2.37 -7.48 -14.23
CA LEU A 83 -1.69 -6.80 -15.34
C LEU A 83 -0.83 -7.79 -16.13
N ALA A 84 -1.28 -8.11 -17.35
CA ALA A 84 -0.62 -9.01 -18.29
C ALA A 84 -1.18 -8.73 -19.70
N LEU A 85 -0.39 -8.87 -20.76
CA LEU A 85 -0.87 -8.73 -22.15
C LEU A 85 -1.90 -9.81 -22.48
N SER A 86 -1.81 -10.98 -21.86
CA SER A 86 -2.81 -12.07 -21.93
C SER A 86 -4.17 -11.70 -21.34
N LEU A 87 -4.31 -10.53 -20.73
CA LEU A 87 -5.59 -9.97 -20.30
C LEU A 87 -6.11 -8.89 -21.26
N ALA A 88 -5.31 -8.45 -22.24
CA ALA A 88 -5.62 -7.35 -23.14
C ALA A 88 -6.39 -7.78 -24.42
N PHE A 89 -7.26 -8.78 -24.32
CA PHE A 89 -8.10 -9.26 -25.45
C PHE A 89 -9.38 -8.43 -25.66
N GLU A 90 -9.68 -7.52 -24.74
CA GLU A 90 -10.84 -6.64 -24.80
C GLU A 90 -10.43 -5.24 -24.29
N ALA A 91 -10.86 -4.20 -25.00
CA ALA A 91 -10.61 -2.82 -24.58
C ALA A 91 -11.25 -2.56 -23.20
N GLY A 92 -10.56 -1.78 -22.37
CA GLY A 92 -10.95 -1.49 -20.98
C GLY A 92 -10.53 -2.57 -19.98
N ARG A 93 -10.01 -3.73 -20.42
CA ARG A 93 -9.58 -4.80 -19.51
C ARG A 93 -8.17 -4.59 -18.96
N VAL A 94 -7.25 -4.18 -19.83
CA VAL A 94 -5.88 -3.81 -19.45
C VAL A 94 -5.68 -2.35 -19.83
N PHE A 95 -5.78 -2.04 -21.12
CA PHE A 95 -5.70 -0.67 -21.63
C PHE A 95 -7.11 -0.11 -21.87
N PRO A 96 -7.36 1.20 -21.62
CA PRO A 96 -8.68 1.80 -21.81
C PRO A 96 -9.26 1.59 -23.22
N ASP A 97 -8.44 1.84 -24.25
CA ASP A 97 -8.91 1.92 -25.64
C ASP A 97 -8.16 0.98 -26.60
N ALA A 98 -7.37 0.02 -26.08
CA ALA A 98 -6.51 -0.83 -26.89
C ALA A 98 -6.64 -2.32 -26.56
N VAL A 99 -6.50 -3.14 -27.60
CA VAL A 99 -6.43 -4.60 -27.56
C VAL A 99 -5.06 -5.00 -28.11
N PHE A 100 -4.37 -5.89 -27.42
CA PHE A 100 -3.16 -6.51 -27.95
C PHE A 100 -3.53 -7.71 -28.80
N GLU A 101 -3.02 -7.80 -30.03
CA GLU A 101 -3.28 -8.95 -30.91
C GLU A 101 -2.03 -9.83 -31.04
N PRO A 102 -2.02 -11.05 -30.46
CA PRO A 102 -0.92 -11.98 -30.63
C PRO A 102 -0.71 -12.38 -32.10
N LYS A 103 0.54 -12.50 -32.53
CA LYS A 103 0.88 -12.99 -33.87
C LYS A 103 0.99 -14.52 -33.87
N ALA A 104 0.76 -15.15 -35.02
CA ALA A 104 0.98 -16.59 -35.18
C ALA A 104 2.42 -17.02 -34.88
N THR A 105 3.41 -16.14 -35.09
CA THR A 105 4.82 -16.39 -34.76
C THR A 105 5.08 -16.48 -33.25
N TYR A 106 4.11 -16.15 -32.41
CA TYR A 106 4.20 -16.20 -30.96
C TYR A 106 3.79 -17.57 -30.39
N GLU A 107 3.35 -18.51 -31.25
CA GLU A 107 3.07 -19.87 -30.81
C GLU A 107 4.36 -20.60 -30.36
N PRO A 108 4.40 -21.19 -29.15
CA PRO A 108 5.58 -21.90 -28.64
C PRO A 108 5.98 -23.16 -29.42
N ASP A 109 5.22 -23.60 -30.42
CA ASP A 109 5.51 -24.79 -31.24
C ASP A 109 6.96 -24.82 -31.74
N GLY A 110 7.48 -23.67 -32.18
CA GLY A 110 8.87 -23.55 -32.66
C GLY A 110 9.92 -23.68 -31.55
N LEU A 111 9.58 -23.28 -30.32
CA LEU A 111 10.45 -23.44 -29.15
C LEU A 111 10.59 -24.91 -28.75
N PHE A 112 9.51 -25.70 -28.92
CA PHE A 112 9.44 -27.12 -28.55
C PHE A 112 9.47 -28.08 -29.75
N ALA A 113 10.11 -27.69 -30.86
CA ALA A 113 10.06 -28.44 -32.11
C ALA A 113 10.44 -29.92 -31.97
N GLU A 114 11.45 -30.26 -31.15
CA GLU A 114 11.83 -31.65 -30.89
C GLU A 114 10.80 -32.43 -30.07
N VAL A 115 10.14 -31.77 -29.10
CA VAL A 115 9.05 -32.37 -28.33
C VAL A 115 7.86 -32.63 -29.24
N VAL A 116 7.52 -31.68 -30.11
CA VAL A 116 6.44 -31.84 -31.12
C VAL A 116 6.79 -32.94 -32.13
N ALA A 117 8.07 -33.10 -32.49
CA ALA A 117 8.50 -34.19 -33.37
C ALA A 117 8.35 -35.57 -32.68
N ALA A 118 8.68 -35.66 -31.40
CA ALA A 118 8.51 -36.88 -30.60
C ALA A 118 7.03 -37.16 -30.25
N HIS A 119 6.22 -36.11 -30.10
CA HIS A 119 4.81 -36.16 -29.71
C HIS A 119 3.94 -35.31 -30.68
N PRO A 120 3.66 -35.80 -31.91
CA PRO A 120 2.97 -35.02 -32.95
C PRO A 120 1.57 -34.50 -32.57
N GLN A 121 0.92 -35.11 -31.57
CA GLN A 121 -0.37 -34.66 -31.05
C GLN A 121 -0.35 -33.25 -30.43
N LEU A 122 0.83 -32.72 -30.12
CA LEU A 122 1.03 -31.36 -29.59
C LEU A 122 0.96 -30.26 -30.64
N ARG A 123 1.10 -30.59 -31.93
CA ARG A 123 1.21 -29.59 -33.00
C ARG A 123 -0.02 -28.68 -33.03
N GLY A 124 0.20 -27.37 -32.92
CA GLY A 124 -0.85 -26.34 -32.87
C GLY A 124 -1.75 -26.44 -31.65
N ARG A 125 -1.27 -27.05 -30.55
CA ARG A 125 -2.01 -27.19 -29.28
C ARG A 125 -1.48 -26.30 -28.17
N PHE A 126 -0.34 -25.63 -28.36
CA PHE A 126 0.13 -24.62 -27.43
C PHE A 126 -0.83 -23.41 -27.46
N SER A 127 -0.97 -22.73 -26.31
CA SER A 127 -1.90 -21.60 -26.18
C SER A 127 -1.52 -20.44 -27.10
N SER A 128 -2.53 -19.79 -27.68
CA SER A 128 -2.39 -18.64 -28.58
C SER A 128 -2.24 -17.29 -27.85
N GLY A 129 -1.91 -17.32 -26.57
CA GLY A 129 -1.53 -16.13 -25.79
C GLY A 129 -2.57 -15.60 -24.80
N TRP A 130 -3.61 -16.35 -24.48
CA TRP A 130 -4.61 -15.99 -23.47
C TRP A 130 -4.59 -16.96 -22.29
N PHE A 131 -4.85 -16.44 -21.09
CA PHE A 131 -5.02 -17.30 -19.91
C PHE A 131 -6.33 -18.09 -20.00
N SER A 132 -6.26 -19.40 -19.80
CA SER A 132 -7.43 -20.28 -19.73
C SER A 132 -8.05 -20.35 -18.33
N GLY A 133 -7.30 -19.90 -17.31
CA GLY A 133 -7.71 -19.91 -15.91
C GLY A 133 -6.53 -19.62 -14.97
N ASN A 134 -6.68 -19.98 -13.70
CA ASN A 134 -5.55 -20.00 -12.76
C ASN A 134 -4.63 -21.16 -13.11
N TYR A 135 -3.34 -21.04 -12.75
CA TYR A 135 -2.31 -22.05 -13.04
C TYR A 135 -2.11 -22.30 -14.54
N SER A 136 -2.31 -21.26 -15.37
CA SER A 136 -2.18 -21.37 -16.83
C SER A 136 -1.07 -20.46 -17.36
N THR A 137 -0.61 -20.78 -18.57
CA THR A 137 0.34 -19.94 -19.31
C THR A 137 -0.41 -19.04 -20.28
N GLY A 138 0.17 -17.87 -20.55
CA GLY A 138 -0.37 -16.85 -21.44
C GLY A 138 0.54 -16.63 -22.64
N LEU A 139 0.56 -15.38 -23.10
CA LEU A 139 1.36 -14.87 -24.20
C LEU A 139 2.84 -15.21 -24.02
N TYR A 140 3.36 -15.98 -24.96
CA TYR A 140 4.79 -16.09 -25.24
C TYR A 140 5.16 -15.09 -26.33
N VAL A 141 6.31 -14.45 -26.24
CA VAL A 141 6.87 -13.61 -27.29
C VAL A 141 8.32 -14.03 -27.52
N PRO A 142 8.68 -14.50 -28.73
CA PRO A 142 10.05 -14.86 -29.07
C PRO A 142 11.02 -13.70 -28.93
N ALA A 143 12.28 -14.00 -28.62
CA ALA A 143 13.32 -13.00 -28.33
C ALA A 143 13.50 -11.95 -29.44
N ASP A 144 13.38 -12.35 -30.71
CA ASP A 144 13.50 -11.47 -31.87
C ASP A 144 12.28 -10.58 -32.11
N GLN A 145 11.16 -10.83 -31.42
CA GLN A 145 9.90 -10.10 -31.54
C GLN A 145 9.59 -9.21 -30.32
N VAL A 146 10.30 -9.38 -29.20
CA VAL A 146 10.02 -8.63 -27.96
C VAL A 146 10.12 -7.11 -28.17
N ALA A 147 11.07 -6.65 -28.98
CA ALA A 147 11.27 -5.22 -29.24
C ALA A 147 10.03 -4.55 -29.83
N GLU A 148 9.32 -5.24 -30.72
CA GLU A 148 8.08 -4.73 -31.30
C GLU A 148 6.95 -4.66 -30.27
N VAL A 149 6.84 -5.66 -29.40
CA VAL A 149 5.83 -5.67 -28.32
C VAL A 149 6.10 -4.54 -27.32
N LEU A 150 7.37 -4.29 -26.99
CA LEU A 150 7.77 -3.16 -26.16
C LEU A 150 7.38 -1.81 -26.81
N GLU A 151 7.71 -1.61 -28.09
CA GLU A 151 7.37 -0.39 -28.83
C GLU A 151 5.85 -0.17 -28.86
N TRP A 152 5.08 -1.23 -29.12
CA TRP A 152 3.62 -1.17 -29.08
C TRP A 152 3.11 -0.75 -27.70
N LEU A 153 3.63 -1.37 -26.63
CA LEU A 153 3.23 -1.07 -25.25
C LEU A 153 3.54 0.39 -24.90
N GLU A 154 4.76 0.85 -25.18
CA GLU A 154 5.17 2.24 -24.92
C GLU A 154 4.30 3.23 -25.70
N GLY A 155 3.91 2.89 -26.94
CA GLY A 155 2.95 3.67 -27.72
C GLY A 155 1.57 3.78 -27.08
N GLN A 156 1.08 2.71 -26.43
CA GLN A 156 -0.20 2.74 -25.70
C GLN A 156 -0.10 3.54 -24.39
N LEU A 157 1.06 3.54 -23.75
CA LEU A 157 1.28 4.23 -22.47
C LEU A 157 1.54 5.73 -22.65
N ALA A 158 2.19 6.15 -23.74
CA ALA A 158 2.54 7.54 -24.01
C ALA A 158 1.38 8.56 -23.84
N PRO A 159 0.14 8.30 -24.27
CA PRO A 159 -0.98 9.24 -24.07
C PRO A 159 -1.56 9.24 -22.65
N MET A 160 -1.22 8.25 -21.81
CA MET A 160 -1.77 8.15 -20.45
C MET A 160 -1.07 9.13 -19.49
N PRO A 161 -1.76 9.59 -18.42
CA PRO A 161 -1.10 10.29 -17.32
C PRO A 161 0.05 9.47 -16.73
N LYS A 162 1.14 10.12 -16.32
CA LYS A 162 2.34 9.45 -15.80
C LYS A 162 2.01 8.50 -14.64
N GLY A 163 1.11 8.89 -13.74
CA GLY A 163 0.65 8.05 -12.64
C GLY A 163 -0.10 6.79 -13.08
N GLU A 164 -0.79 6.83 -14.22
CA GLU A 164 -1.40 5.63 -14.80
C GLU A 164 -0.36 4.75 -15.48
N GLN A 165 0.60 5.34 -16.19
CA GLN A 165 1.71 4.61 -16.81
C GLN A 165 2.48 3.76 -15.78
N ARG A 166 2.63 4.26 -14.53
CA ARG A 166 3.33 3.53 -13.46
C ARG A 166 2.76 2.15 -13.17
N LYS A 167 1.47 1.91 -13.39
CA LYS A 167 0.86 0.58 -13.19
C LYS A 167 1.54 -0.46 -14.08
N TYR A 168 2.01 -0.07 -15.27
CA TYR A 168 2.60 -0.97 -16.27
C TYR A 168 4.12 -1.08 -16.17
N ARG A 169 4.75 -0.41 -15.20
CA ARG A 169 6.22 -0.35 -15.10
C ARG A 169 6.87 -1.73 -15.03
N GLY A 170 6.26 -2.70 -14.34
CA GLY A 170 6.82 -4.05 -14.24
C GLY A 170 6.82 -4.78 -15.57
N MET A 171 5.78 -4.57 -16.37
CA MET A 171 5.67 -5.11 -17.73
C MET A 171 6.70 -4.45 -18.67
N VAL A 172 6.76 -3.12 -18.68
CA VAL A 172 7.77 -2.35 -19.46
C VAL A 172 9.19 -2.75 -19.07
N ALA A 173 9.48 -2.85 -17.78
CA ALA A 173 10.77 -3.28 -17.26
C ALA A 173 11.14 -4.69 -17.73
N THR A 174 10.21 -5.64 -17.62
CA THR A 174 10.45 -7.03 -18.06
C THR A 174 10.71 -7.10 -19.57
N LEU A 175 9.92 -6.41 -20.38
CA LEU A 175 10.08 -6.36 -21.83
C LEU A 175 11.40 -5.68 -22.24
N ARG A 176 11.79 -4.57 -21.59
CA ARG A 176 13.09 -3.92 -21.81
C ARG A 176 14.25 -4.85 -21.48
N ALA A 177 14.21 -5.52 -20.32
CA ALA A 177 15.24 -6.49 -19.94
C ALA A 177 15.35 -7.64 -20.95
N ALA A 178 14.21 -8.13 -21.47
CA ALA A 178 14.18 -9.13 -22.53
C ALA A 178 14.84 -8.62 -23.83
N VAL A 179 14.55 -7.39 -24.27
CA VAL A 179 15.20 -6.77 -25.44
C VAL A 179 16.71 -6.63 -25.24
N ASP A 180 17.14 -6.04 -24.12
CA ASP A 180 18.55 -5.76 -23.84
C ASP A 180 19.40 -7.03 -23.77
N ARG A 181 18.81 -8.11 -23.25
CA ARG A 181 19.47 -9.42 -23.09
C ARG A 181 19.20 -10.40 -24.23
N LYS A 182 18.38 -10.03 -25.22
CA LYS A 182 17.94 -10.90 -26.34
C LYS A 182 17.27 -12.19 -25.84
N LEU A 183 16.39 -12.05 -24.85
CA LEU A 183 15.59 -13.12 -24.26
C LEU A 183 14.14 -13.02 -24.74
N GLY A 184 13.42 -14.13 -24.73
CA GLY A 184 11.98 -14.16 -24.92
C GLY A 184 11.23 -13.65 -23.68
N TYR A 185 9.93 -13.46 -23.83
CA TYR A 185 9.00 -13.05 -22.78
C TYR A 185 7.85 -14.06 -22.66
N TRP A 186 7.42 -14.39 -21.44
CA TRP A 186 6.29 -15.30 -21.24
C TRP A 186 5.49 -14.98 -19.98
N GLU A 187 4.17 -15.07 -20.06
CA GLU A 187 3.25 -14.79 -18.96
C GLU A 187 2.65 -16.07 -18.35
N ALA A 188 2.33 -16.03 -17.06
CA ALA A 188 1.60 -17.08 -16.36
C ALA A 188 0.72 -16.55 -15.22
N THR A 189 -0.26 -17.33 -14.78
CA THR A 189 -1.13 -17.04 -13.61
C THR A 189 -0.97 -18.07 -12.51
N ASP A 190 -0.85 -17.61 -11.26
CA ASP A 190 -0.90 -18.44 -10.04
C ASP A 190 0.07 -19.63 -9.99
N LEU A 191 1.10 -19.68 -10.85
CA LEU A 191 2.05 -20.79 -10.85
C LEU A 191 2.91 -20.77 -9.59
N ALA A 192 3.10 -21.95 -9.00
CA ALA A 192 4.04 -22.17 -7.90
C ALA A 192 5.49 -22.15 -8.41
N VAL A 193 5.91 -21.01 -8.97
CA VAL A 193 7.31 -20.76 -9.29
C VAL A 193 8.09 -20.52 -7.97
N PRO A 194 9.39 -20.87 -7.92
CA PRO A 194 10.20 -20.67 -6.72
C PRO A 194 10.05 -19.25 -6.18
N ALA A 195 9.62 -19.11 -4.93
CA ALA A 195 9.31 -17.80 -4.36
C ALA A 195 10.56 -16.94 -4.20
N ALA A 196 10.35 -15.63 -4.10
CA ALA A 196 11.36 -14.59 -3.92
C ALA A 196 12.35 -14.74 -2.74
N GLY A 197 12.26 -15.80 -1.93
CA GLY A 197 13.19 -16.11 -0.86
C GLY A 197 13.80 -17.52 -0.93
N GLU A 198 13.46 -18.32 -1.93
CA GLU A 198 13.98 -19.69 -2.13
C GLU A 198 15.16 -19.72 -3.13
N PHE A 199 15.42 -18.60 -3.78
CA PHE A 199 16.63 -18.32 -4.55
C PHE A 199 17.73 -17.72 -3.66
N PRO A 200 19.03 -17.91 -3.98
CA PRO A 200 20.10 -17.15 -3.35
C PRO A 200 20.10 -15.69 -3.87
N GLY A 201 19.11 -14.89 -3.47
CA GLY A 201 18.99 -13.47 -3.81
C GLY A 201 17.55 -12.96 -3.78
N ASP A 202 17.37 -11.67 -3.48
CA ASP A 202 16.10 -10.96 -3.55
C ASP A 202 15.77 -10.65 -5.04
N PRO A 203 14.62 -11.10 -5.58
CA PRO A 203 14.23 -10.83 -6.96
C PRO A 203 14.12 -9.36 -7.31
N GLU A 204 13.80 -8.46 -6.37
CA GLU A 204 13.80 -7.01 -6.63
C GLU A 204 15.23 -6.53 -6.91
N LEU A 205 16.21 -7.03 -6.15
CA LEU A 205 17.64 -6.77 -6.36
C LEU A 205 18.17 -7.40 -7.66
N MET A 206 17.71 -8.60 -8.02
CA MET A 206 18.03 -9.19 -9.31
C MET A 206 17.40 -8.40 -10.46
N TRP A 207 16.17 -7.91 -10.31
CA TRP A 207 15.55 -7.03 -11.30
C TRP A 207 16.30 -5.73 -11.48
N ALA A 208 16.77 -5.10 -10.39
CA ALA A 208 17.65 -3.94 -10.51
C ALA A 208 18.88 -4.26 -11.39
N GLN A 209 19.57 -5.38 -11.13
CA GLN A 209 20.74 -5.81 -11.92
C GLN A 209 20.40 -6.13 -13.39
N TYR A 210 19.21 -6.66 -13.67
CA TYR A 210 18.77 -6.99 -15.02
C TYR A 210 18.30 -5.76 -15.82
N LEU A 211 17.79 -4.72 -15.16
CA LEU A 211 17.32 -3.47 -15.78
C LEU A 211 18.43 -2.45 -16.07
N GLY A 212 19.70 -2.80 -15.85
CA GLY A 212 20.81 -1.86 -16.03
C GLY A 212 20.85 -0.76 -14.97
N ASN A 213 20.07 -0.88 -13.88
CA ASN A 213 20.42 -0.23 -12.62
C ASN A 213 21.61 -1.03 -12.09
N ASP A 214 22.82 -0.52 -12.31
CA ASP A 214 24.13 -1.06 -11.95
C ASP A 214 24.36 -1.21 -10.44
N GLY A 215 23.28 -1.39 -9.66
CA GLY A 215 23.32 -1.45 -8.21
C GLY A 215 23.86 -0.16 -7.60
N VAL A 216 23.83 0.95 -8.34
CA VAL A 216 24.10 2.28 -7.82
C VAL A 216 22.77 2.74 -7.21
N PRO A 217 22.53 2.54 -5.88
CA PRO A 217 21.47 3.30 -5.24
C PRO A 217 21.72 4.76 -5.62
N ALA A 218 20.69 5.47 -6.09
CA ALA A 218 20.79 6.92 -6.20
C ALA A 218 21.43 7.38 -4.89
N ALA A 219 22.66 7.93 -4.93
CA ALA A 219 23.60 7.92 -3.79
C ALA A 219 23.09 8.66 -2.53
N ALA A 220 21.88 9.19 -2.58
CA ALA A 220 21.14 9.85 -1.52
C ALA A 220 20.01 9.00 -0.89
N VAL A 221 19.72 7.79 -1.39
CA VAL A 221 18.64 6.93 -0.89
C VAL A 221 19.17 6.01 0.19
N GLU A 222 18.73 6.24 1.41
CA GLU A 222 19.07 5.45 2.58
C GLU A 222 17.94 4.45 2.84
N THR A 223 18.28 3.19 3.13
CA THR A 223 17.28 2.15 3.43
C THR A 223 17.50 1.57 4.82
N ALA A 224 16.39 1.19 5.48
CA ALA A 224 16.42 0.46 6.72
C ALA A 224 15.32 -0.61 6.74
N PRO A 225 15.60 -1.80 7.27
CA PRO A 225 14.59 -2.83 7.38
C PRO A 225 13.48 -2.39 8.35
N ALA A 226 12.25 -2.80 8.06
CA ALA A 226 11.17 -2.84 9.03
C ALA A 226 10.90 -4.31 9.42
N SER A 227 10.17 -4.54 10.51
CA SER A 227 9.61 -5.87 10.75
C SER A 227 8.77 -6.30 9.54
N PRO A 228 8.84 -7.57 9.09
CA PRO A 228 8.02 -8.10 8.00
C PRO A 228 6.56 -8.18 8.45
N LEU A 229 5.90 -7.04 8.54
CA LEU A 229 4.53 -6.92 8.99
C LEU A 229 3.66 -6.62 7.77
N ALA A 230 2.72 -7.52 7.53
CA ALA A 230 1.61 -7.28 6.62
C ALA A 230 0.71 -6.21 7.25
N SER A 231 1.05 -4.93 7.10
CA SER A 231 0.27 -3.88 7.72
C SER A 231 -1.10 -3.75 7.04
N VAL A 232 -2.15 -4.01 7.81
CA VAL A 232 -3.54 -3.80 7.40
C VAL A 232 -3.95 -2.33 7.59
N LEU A 233 -3.25 -1.60 8.47
CA LEU A 233 -3.55 -0.21 8.89
C LEU A 233 -2.25 0.48 9.34
N ASP A 234 -1.57 1.19 8.43
CA ASP A 234 -0.46 2.08 8.79
C ASP A 234 -0.99 3.47 9.11
N ASP A 235 -0.63 4.00 10.28
CA ASP A 235 -0.95 5.36 10.68
C ASP A 235 0.26 6.05 11.32
N ILE A 236 0.37 7.37 11.17
CA ILE A 236 1.43 8.14 11.83
C ILE A 236 0.79 9.09 12.85
N VAL A 237 1.14 8.90 14.11
CA VAL A 237 0.68 9.73 15.23
C VAL A 237 1.88 10.35 15.91
N ASP A 238 1.96 11.68 15.90
CA ASP A 238 3.02 12.46 16.57
C ASP A 238 4.44 11.94 16.34
N GLY A 239 4.76 11.59 15.09
CA GLY A 239 6.07 11.11 14.65
C GLY A 239 6.32 9.61 14.80
N PHE A 240 5.32 8.84 15.24
CA PHE A 240 5.43 7.39 15.34
C PHE A 240 4.58 6.71 14.27
N LEU A 241 5.18 5.80 13.49
CA LEU A 241 4.45 4.89 12.64
C LEU A 241 3.92 3.74 13.49
N LEU A 242 2.60 3.61 13.54
CA LEU A 242 1.88 2.50 14.12
C LEU A 242 1.72 1.39 13.07
N SER A 243 2.34 0.24 13.31
CA SER A 243 2.28 -0.94 12.43
C SER A 243 1.66 -2.13 13.17
N HIS A 244 0.91 -2.96 12.44
CA HIS A 244 0.13 -4.05 13.01
C HIS A 244 0.34 -5.37 12.30
N SER A 245 0.24 -6.47 13.06
CA SER A 245 -0.06 -7.79 12.51
C SER A 245 -1.40 -8.27 13.08
N ASP A 246 -2.34 -8.61 12.19
CA ASP A 246 -3.64 -9.15 12.57
C ASP A 246 -3.67 -10.69 12.66
N GLY A 247 -2.50 -11.34 12.58
CA GLY A 247 -2.35 -12.79 12.58
C GLY A 247 -2.87 -13.51 13.84
N ARG A 248 -2.62 -14.83 13.92
CA ARG A 248 -3.07 -15.67 15.06
C ARG A 248 -2.64 -15.11 16.42
N THR A 249 -1.49 -14.45 16.46
CA THR A 249 -1.02 -13.68 17.62
C THR A 249 -0.93 -12.23 17.16
N PRO A 250 -1.86 -11.35 17.58
CA PRO A 250 -1.80 -9.95 17.20
C PRO A 250 -0.62 -9.25 17.87
N TRP A 251 -0.03 -8.30 17.15
CA TRP A 251 1.00 -7.43 17.67
C TRP A 251 0.82 -6.01 17.14
N VAL A 252 1.29 -5.06 17.94
CA VAL A 252 1.42 -3.66 17.60
C VAL A 252 2.86 -3.22 17.80
N GLU A 253 3.38 -2.48 16.84
CA GLU A 253 4.70 -1.86 16.88
C GLU A 253 4.57 -0.34 16.68
N LEU A 254 5.26 0.43 17.51
CA LEU A 254 5.44 1.87 17.34
C LEU A 254 6.88 2.14 16.90
N TRP A 255 7.04 2.65 15.69
CA TRP A 255 8.33 3.03 15.12
C TRP A 255 8.50 4.54 15.20
N ASP A 256 9.48 4.99 15.99
CA ASP A 256 9.89 6.39 16.07
C ASP A 256 10.55 6.82 14.75
N LEU A 257 9.89 7.71 14.02
CA LEU A 257 10.34 8.25 12.74
C LEU A 257 11.20 9.52 12.89
N GLU A 258 11.36 10.09 14.10
CA GLU A 258 12.28 11.21 14.31
C GLU A 258 13.75 10.75 14.30
N ALA A 259 14.00 9.47 14.57
CA ALA A 259 15.32 8.88 14.41
C ALA A 259 15.52 8.32 12.99
N TRP A 260 16.78 8.32 12.53
CA TRP A 260 17.19 7.57 11.35
C TRP A 260 18.40 6.65 11.65
N PRO A 261 18.31 5.34 11.36
CA PRO A 261 17.10 4.58 11.01
C PRO A 261 15.97 4.71 12.06
N PRO A 262 14.69 4.51 11.67
CA PRO A 262 13.58 4.51 12.61
C PRO A 262 13.80 3.47 13.70
N ARG A 263 13.40 3.81 14.94
CA ARG A 263 13.63 2.95 16.10
C ARG A 263 12.32 2.33 16.56
N LEU A 264 12.32 1.02 16.79
CA LEU A 264 11.20 0.37 17.44
C LEU A 264 11.12 0.84 18.90
N ALA A 265 10.17 1.74 19.18
CA ALA A 265 10.00 2.36 20.49
C ALA A 265 9.13 1.51 21.42
N LEU A 266 8.17 0.77 20.84
CA LEU A 266 7.25 -0.09 21.59
C LEU A 266 6.87 -1.29 20.73
N GLN A 267 6.82 -2.48 21.34
CA GLN A 267 6.23 -3.68 20.75
C GLN A 267 5.39 -4.39 21.80
N ARG A 268 4.13 -4.70 21.47
CA ARG A 268 3.19 -5.35 22.41
C ARG A 268 2.38 -6.45 21.74
N LYS A 269 2.03 -7.49 22.52
CA LYS A 269 1.20 -8.64 22.12
C LYS A 269 -0.29 -8.32 22.16
N GLU A 270 -0.70 -7.31 21.43
CA GLU A 270 -2.09 -6.85 21.35
C GLU A 270 -2.34 -6.18 20.00
N PHE A 271 -3.60 -5.89 19.68
CA PHE A 271 -3.96 -5.15 18.46
C PHE A 271 -4.59 -3.82 18.84
N TRP A 272 -4.01 -2.72 18.36
CA TRP A 272 -4.57 -1.38 18.53
C TRP A 272 -5.38 -1.03 17.27
N VAL A 273 -6.65 -0.65 17.44
CA VAL A 273 -7.51 -0.22 16.32
C VAL A 273 -7.44 1.30 16.10
N GLY A 274 -7.08 2.05 17.14
CA GLY A 274 -6.84 3.48 17.11
C GLY A 274 -5.95 3.89 18.28
N ALA A 275 -5.14 4.93 18.09
CA ALA A 275 -4.26 5.45 19.10
C ALA A 275 -4.10 6.97 18.96
N ALA A 276 -3.89 7.64 20.09
CA ALA A 276 -3.53 9.05 20.18
C ALA A 276 -2.42 9.21 21.21
N ARG A 277 -1.57 10.22 21.05
CA ARG A 277 -0.51 10.54 21.99
C ARG A 277 -0.83 11.84 22.71
N SER A 278 -0.64 11.88 24.03
CA SER A 278 -0.82 13.08 24.84
C SER A 278 0.30 14.10 24.56
N PRO A 279 0.12 15.38 24.94
CA PRO A 279 1.20 16.36 24.89
C PRO A 279 2.42 15.96 25.74
N SER A 280 2.19 15.35 26.90
CA SER A 280 3.24 14.80 27.77
C SER A 280 3.92 13.52 27.24
N GLY A 281 3.39 12.89 26.19
CA GLY A 281 4.02 11.78 25.47
C GLY A 281 3.50 10.38 25.80
N GLY A 282 2.50 10.25 26.67
CA GLY A 282 1.76 9.00 26.92
C GLY A 282 0.79 8.67 25.78
N TRP A 283 0.34 7.43 25.71
CA TRP A 283 -0.56 6.95 24.67
C TRP A 283 -1.92 6.57 25.23
N LEU A 284 -2.98 6.96 24.53
CA LEU A 284 -4.30 6.37 24.64
C LEU A 284 -4.49 5.46 23.44
N ALA A 285 -4.86 4.22 23.67
CA ALA A 285 -5.14 3.27 22.60
C ALA A 285 -6.43 2.51 22.87
N GLN A 286 -7.16 2.18 21.80
CA GLN A 286 -8.22 1.20 21.82
C GLN A 286 -7.61 -0.16 21.48
N SER A 287 -7.36 -0.97 22.51
CA SER A 287 -6.59 -2.21 22.41
C SER A 287 -7.49 -3.44 22.60
N THR A 288 -7.08 -4.59 22.07
CA THR A 288 -7.69 -5.87 22.41
C THR A 288 -7.56 -6.16 23.90
N THR A 289 -8.68 -6.29 24.60
CA THR A 289 -8.70 -6.64 26.03
C THR A 289 -8.54 -8.14 26.28
N ASP A 290 -8.93 -8.96 25.30
CA ASP A 290 -8.68 -10.40 25.26
C ASP A 290 -8.25 -10.81 23.84
N THR A 291 -6.98 -11.22 23.70
CA THR A 291 -6.40 -11.64 22.42
C THR A 291 -6.92 -13.00 21.93
N GLN A 292 -7.52 -13.79 22.82
CA GLN A 292 -8.10 -15.10 22.52
C GLN A 292 -9.59 -15.03 22.17
N ALA A 293 -10.29 -13.97 22.61
CA ALA A 293 -11.72 -13.79 22.32
C ALA A 293 -12.02 -13.76 20.80
N ARG A 294 -13.10 -14.45 20.40
CA ARG A 294 -13.62 -14.45 19.02
C ARG A 294 -15.15 -14.27 19.08
N PRO A 295 -15.74 -13.09 18.74
CA PRO A 295 -15.10 -11.81 18.35
C PRO A 295 -13.99 -11.33 19.26
N ARG A 296 -13.01 -10.61 18.71
CA ARG A 296 -12.10 -9.79 19.53
C ARG A 296 -12.92 -8.73 20.28
N VAL A 297 -12.55 -8.49 21.53
CA VAL A 297 -13.13 -7.43 22.37
C VAL A 297 -12.09 -6.33 22.53
N PHE A 298 -12.53 -5.08 22.46
CA PHE A 298 -11.68 -3.90 22.53
C PHE A 298 -12.03 -3.05 23.74
N GLY A 299 -11.05 -2.29 24.22
CA GLY A 299 -11.25 -1.32 25.29
C GLY A 299 -10.10 -0.31 25.37
N PRO A 300 -10.36 0.85 25.98
CA PRO A 300 -9.36 1.90 26.12
C PRO A 300 -8.30 1.50 27.14
N ILE A 301 -7.04 1.75 26.79
CA ILE A 301 -5.88 1.63 27.66
C ILE A 301 -5.05 2.89 27.60
N LEU A 302 -4.37 3.23 28.70
CA LEU A 302 -3.31 4.23 28.71
C LEU A 302 -1.95 3.56 28.86
N VAL A 303 -1.00 4.03 28.08
CA VAL A 303 0.39 3.57 28.09
C VAL A 303 1.29 4.78 28.36
N ASP A 304 1.78 4.88 29.59
CA ASP A 304 2.68 5.95 29.98
C ASP A 304 4.13 5.51 29.72
N GLY A 305 4.68 5.89 28.57
CA GLY A 305 6.07 5.61 28.23
C GLY A 305 6.42 4.11 28.19
N SER A 306 7.58 3.74 28.76
CA SER A 306 8.13 2.38 28.72
C SER A 306 7.60 1.45 29.82
N ASP A 307 6.56 1.84 30.56
CA ASP A 307 6.01 0.99 31.62
C ASP A 307 5.35 -0.25 31.01
N ASP A 308 5.78 -1.43 31.49
CA ASP A 308 5.41 -2.74 30.92
C ASP A 308 3.89 -3.02 30.98
N ALA A 309 3.18 -2.42 31.94
CA ALA A 309 1.76 -2.68 32.20
C ALA A 309 0.88 -1.44 31.90
N PRO A 310 0.05 -1.47 30.85
CA PRO A 310 -0.83 -0.37 30.52
C PRO A 310 -1.96 -0.25 31.56
N ARG A 311 -2.38 0.98 31.84
CA ARG A 311 -3.54 1.25 32.70
C ARG A 311 -4.82 1.01 31.90
N VAL A 312 -5.54 -0.05 32.23
CA VAL A 312 -6.87 -0.32 31.66
C VAL A 312 -7.85 0.75 32.14
N LEU A 313 -8.56 1.37 31.20
CA LEU A 313 -9.62 2.33 31.48
C LEU A 313 -10.99 1.64 31.47
N PRO A 314 -12.06 2.27 32.01
CA PRO A 314 -13.39 1.69 31.95
C PRO A 314 -13.78 1.38 30.50
N GLY A 315 -14.21 0.14 30.23
CA GLY A 315 -14.60 -0.29 28.88
C GLY A 315 -15.98 0.17 28.43
N LYS A 316 -16.71 0.89 29.30
CA LYS A 316 -18.10 1.30 29.10
C LYS A 316 -18.27 2.77 29.44
N GLY A 317 -19.08 3.47 28.64
CA GLY A 317 -19.49 4.85 28.90
C GLY A 317 -20.68 4.95 29.87
N PRO A 318 -21.25 6.16 30.03
CA PRO A 318 -22.45 6.38 30.84
C PRO A 318 -23.58 5.41 30.49
N GLY A 319 -24.21 4.82 31.51
CA GLY A 319 -25.35 3.90 31.33
C GLY A 319 -24.98 2.56 30.66
N GLU A 320 -23.73 2.08 30.84
CA GLU A 320 -23.21 0.82 30.26
C GLU A 320 -23.12 0.82 28.73
N ALA A 321 -23.08 2.01 28.11
CA ALA A 321 -22.92 2.14 26.66
C ALA A 321 -21.55 1.61 26.20
N ASP A 322 -21.52 0.91 25.07
CA ASP A 322 -20.27 0.50 24.41
C ASP A 322 -19.49 1.71 23.90
N LEU A 323 -18.17 1.61 23.95
CA LEU A 323 -17.25 2.62 23.43
C LEU A 323 -16.88 2.28 21.99
N TYR A 324 -16.78 3.29 21.14
CA TYR A 324 -16.40 3.12 19.74
C TYR A 324 -14.90 2.84 19.64
N ALA A 325 -14.55 1.63 19.25
CA ALA A 325 -13.18 1.14 19.32
C ALA A 325 -12.21 1.77 18.30
N HIS A 326 -12.66 2.50 17.28
CA HIS A 326 -11.77 2.93 16.20
C HIS A 326 -11.16 4.33 16.39
N GLU A 327 -11.65 5.11 17.35
CA GLU A 327 -11.26 6.51 17.49
C GLU A 327 -11.06 6.88 18.96
N CYS A 328 -9.91 7.48 19.25
CA CYS A 328 -9.56 8.00 20.56
C CYS A 328 -8.61 9.19 20.40
N TYR A 329 -8.68 10.14 21.32
CA TYR A 329 -7.98 11.42 21.23
C TYR A 329 -7.55 11.90 22.61
N PHE A 330 -6.82 13.01 22.63
CA PHE A 330 -6.62 13.80 23.83
C PHE A 330 -7.22 15.19 23.63
N LEU A 331 -7.68 15.79 24.73
CA LEU A 331 -7.99 17.22 24.80
C LEU A 331 -7.17 17.81 25.96
N GLY A 332 -6.06 18.45 25.63
CA GLY A 332 -4.97 18.67 26.58
C GLY A 332 -4.40 17.33 27.04
N GLU A 333 -4.33 17.08 28.34
CA GLU A 333 -3.91 15.79 28.90
C GLU A 333 -5.09 14.83 29.15
N ARG A 334 -6.34 15.24 28.89
CA ARG A 334 -7.53 14.43 29.18
C ARG A 334 -7.78 13.42 28.05
N PRO A 335 -7.86 12.11 28.35
CA PRO A 335 -8.29 11.10 27.39
C PRO A 335 -9.71 11.37 26.88
N VAL A 336 -9.92 11.19 25.58
CA VAL A 336 -11.22 11.37 24.91
C VAL A 336 -11.54 10.14 24.05
N VAL A 337 -12.78 9.65 24.12
CA VAL A 337 -13.29 8.52 23.32
C VAL A 337 -14.69 8.83 22.77
N LEU A 338 -15.15 8.04 21.82
CA LEU A 338 -16.50 8.15 21.25
C LEU A 338 -17.42 7.02 21.72
N HIS A 339 -18.74 7.24 21.67
CA HIS A 339 -19.75 6.21 21.93
C HIS A 339 -19.96 5.32 20.70
N GLU A 340 -20.16 4.02 20.91
CA GLU A 340 -20.77 3.16 19.90
C GLU A 340 -22.29 3.28 19.98
N VAL A 341 -22.95 3.55 18.84
CA VAL A 341 -24.37 3.94 18.85
C VAL A 341 -25.34 2.79 18.56
N LYS A 342 -24.85 1.55 18.51
CA LYS A 342 -25.64 0.30 18.56
C LYS A 342 -24.68 -0.89 18.56
N THR A 343 -24.95 -1.88 19.40
CA THR A 343 -24.18 -3.10 19.67
C THR A 343 -23.86 -4.04 18.47
N HIS A 344 -24.16 -3.65 17.22
CA HIS A 344 -24.07 -4.56 16.06
C HIS A 344 -23.69 -3.92 14.71
N LEU A 345 -23.38 -2.63 14.63
CA LEU A 345 -23.30 -1.91 13.35
C LEU A 345 -22.10 -2.34 12.47
N LEU A 346 -20.98 -2.76 13.04
CA LEU A 346 -19.83 -3.21 12.23
C LEU A 346 -19.85 -4.69 11.88
N ARG A 347 -20.84 -5.45 12.37
CA ARG A 347 -20.95 -6.89 12.09
C ARG A 347 -22.09 -7.24 11.14
N PHE A 348 -23.28 -6.62 11.24
CA PHE A 348 -24.45 -7.06 10.43
C PHE A 348 -25.54 -6.00 10.11
N GLY A 349 -25.41 -4.72 10.46
CA GLY A 349 -26.45 -3.70 10.18
C GLY A 349 -25.86 -2.35 9.77
N GLY A 350 -26.29 -1.78 8.65
CA GLY A 350 -25.78 -0.49 8.16
C GLY A 350 -26.21 0.71 9.02
N LEU A 351 -25.43 1.80 8.94
CA LEU A 351 -25.81 3.12 9.45
C LEU A 351 -26.89 3.72 8.53
N ASN A 352 -27.87 4.45 9.09
CA ASN A 352 -28.80 5.26 8.30
C ASN A 352 -28.53 6.75 8.50
N ILE A 353 -28.64 7.53 7.43
CA ILE A 353 -28.56 8.99 7.51
C ILE A 353 -29.59 9.50 8.51
N GLY A 354 -29.15 10.33 9.45
CA GLY A 354 -29.98 10.89 10.53
C GLY A 354 -30.02 10.05 11.81
N ASP A 355 -29.42 8.85 11.85
CA ASP A 355 -29.25 8.10 13.10
C ASP A 355 -28.49 8.99 14.10
N PRO A 356 -28.99 9.17 15.34
CA PRO A 356 -28.36 10.07 16.32
C PRO A 356 -26.99 9.54 16.72
N LEU A 357 -26.05 10.44 17.05
CA LEU A 357 -24.72 10.10 17.55
C LEU A 357 -24.44 10.92 18.83
N PRO A 358 -24.21 10.28 19.99
CA PRO A 358 -23.83 10.98 21.21
C PRO A 358 -22.53 11.74 21.01
N GLY A 359 -22.37 12.86 21.71
CA GLY A 359 -21.11 13.61 21.72
C GLY A 359 -19.95 12.80 22.33
N PRO A 360 -18.70 13.23 22.09
CA PRO A 360 -17.50 12.63 22.67
C PRO A 360 -17.53 12.62 24.21
N LEU A 361 -16.81 11.65 24.78
CA LEU A 361 -16.62 11.45 26.21
C LEU A 361 -15.19 11.82 26.59
N TRP A 362 -15.00 12.44 27.74
CA TRP A 362 -13.69 12.57 28.39
C TRP A 362 -13.59 11.72 29.66
N LEU A 363 -12.37 11.35 30.03
CA LEU A 363 -12.13 10.69 31.32
C LEU A 363 -12.01 11.75 32.41
N THR A 364 -12.85 11.67 33.44
CA THR A 364 -12.83 12.59 34.57
C THR A 364 -11.84 12.13 35.65
N GLU A 365 -11.55 13.00 36.61
CA GLU A 365 -10.66 12.70 37.74
C GLU A 365 -11.18 11.55 38.62
N SER A 366 -12.48 11.29 38.62
CA SER A 366 -13.08 10.14 39.31
C SER A 366 -12.80 8.81 38.61
N GLY A 367 -12.23 8.85 37.40
CA GLY A 367 -11.98 7.69 36.55
C GLY A 367 -13.22 7.23 35.77
N ALA A 368 -14.26 8.06 35.65
CA ALA A 368 -15.46 7.78 34.87
C ALA A 368 -15.44 8.51 33.52
N TRP A 369 -16.11 7.93 32.53
CA TRP A 369 -16.36 8.61 31.26
C TRP A 369 -17.60 9.50 31.36
N GLU A 370 -17.47 10.76 30.96
CA GLU A 370 -18.57 11.73 30.98
C GLU A 370 -18.64 12.52 29.67
N GLN A 371 -19.85 12.95 29.31
CA GLN A 371 -20.06 13.77 28.12
C GLN A 371 -19.37 15.12 28.29
N ILE A 372 -18.65 15.55 27.26
CA ILE A 372 -17.91 16.82 27.31
C ILE A 372 -18.92 17.98 27.25
N PRO A 373 -19.03 18.83 28.29
CA PRO A 373 -19.95 19.96 28.27
C PRO A 373 -19.62 20.93 27.12
N GLY A 374 -20.66 21.46 26.45
CA GLY A 374 -20.49 22.37 25.32
C GLY A 374 -20.36 21.70 23.94
N ILE A 375 -20.22 20.37 23.88
CA ILE A 375 -20.27 19.60 22.63
C ILE A 375 -21.63 18.93 22.49
N SER A 376 -22.35 19.27 21.42
CA SER A 376 -23.68 18.73 21.15
C SER A 376 -23.63 17.35 20.49
N ALA A 377 -24.69 16.56 20.65
CA ALA A 377 -24.89 15.34 19.87
C ALA A 377 -24.94 15.66 18.37
N ALA A 378 -24.49 14.73 17.55
CA ALA A 378 -24.51 14.79 16.09
C ALA A 378 -25.49 13.76 15.52
N ALA A 379 -25.45 13.56 14.21
CA ALA A 379 -26.15 12.48 13.53
C ALA A 379 -25.27 11.90 12.43
N VAL A 380 -25.59 10.69 11.98
CA VAL A 380 -25.01 10.10 10.78
C VAL A 380 -25.35 10.99 9.58
N VAL A 381 -24.32 11.33 8.80
CA VAL A 381 -24.43 12.22 7.66
C VAL A 381 -24.31 11.45 6.35
N LYS A 382 -24.56 12.14 5.23
CA LYS A 382 -24.30 11.62 3.89
C LYS A 382 -22.82 11.88 3.55
N SER A 383 -22.08 10.83 3.16
CA SER A 383 -20.72 10.96 2.64
C SER A 383 -20.71 11.60 1.25
N SER A 384 -19.51 11.99 0.77
CA SER A 384 -19.31 12.53 -0.57
C SER A 384 -19.70 11.54 -1.69
N ILE A 385 -19.58 10.24 -1.45
CA ILE A 385 -20.03 9.19 -2.38
C ILE A 385 -21.51 8.81 -2.24
N GLY A 386 -22.21 9.40 -1.27
CA GLY A 386 -23.66 9.30 -1.10
C GLY A 386 -24.15 8.28 -0.08
N ASP A 387 -23.26 7.47 0.50
CA ASP A 387 -23.57 6.50 1.54
C ASP A 387 -23.66 7.15 2.93
N ALA A 388 -24.35 6.48 3.86
CA ALA A 388 -24.38 6.88 5.27
C ALA A 388 -22.98 6.75 5.90
N ALA A 389 -22.51 7.83 6.52
CA ALA A 389 -21.20 7.88 7.16
C ALA A 389 -21.26 8.60 8.50
N LEU A 390 -20.31 8.26 9.36
CA LEU A 390 -20.06 9.05 10.56
C LEU A 390 -19.62 10.46 10.15
N PRO A 391 -19.90 11.49 10.97
CA PRO A 391 -19.32 12.80 10.80
C PRO A 391 -17.79 12.75 10.86
N LEU A 392 -17.14 13.82 10.40
CA LEU A 392 -15.70 13.96 10.57
C LEU A 392 -15.36 14.16 12.05
N THR A 393 -14.40 13.38 12.51
CA THR A 393 -13.87 13.34 13.87
C THR A 393 -12.35 13.32 13.80
N GLY A 394 -11.70 13.83 14.85
CA GLY A 394 -10.25 14.00 14.84
C GLY A 394 -9.75 14.83 16.01
N ALA A 395 -8.44 15.08 16.02
CA ALA A 395 -7.83 16.10 16.86
C ALA A 395 -6.77 16.85 16.06
N ALA A 396 -6.63 18.14 16.32
CA ALA A 396 -5.56 18.98 15.81
C ALA A 396 -4.76 19.56 16.98
N ARG A 397 -3.45 19.76 16.75
CA ARG A 397 -2.60 20.52 17.66
C ARG A 397 -2.32 21.88 17.02
N LEU A 398 -2.35 22.94 17.82
CA LEU A 398 -1.88 24.26 17.43
C LEU A 398 -0.40 24.43 17.80
N ALA A 399 0.26 25.46 17.27
CA ALA A 399 1.69 25.68 17.53
C ALA A 399 1.97 26.03 19.01
N ASP A 400 1.00 26.61 19.71
CA ASP A 400 1.05 26.88 21.16
C ASP A 400 0.95 25.62 22.03
N GLY A 401 0.75 24.44 21.42
CA GLY A 401 0.61 23.15 22.09
C GLY A 401 -0.82 22.84 22.54
N SER A 402 -1.77 23.76 22.34
CA SER A 402 -3.18 23.52 22.64
C SER A 402 -3.77 22.49 21.67
N THR A 403 -4.85 21.83 22.10
CA THR A 403 -5.51 20.77 21.34
C THR A 403 -6.91 21.19 20.97
N VAL A 404 -7.26 20.98 19.71
CA VAL A 404 -8.60 21.19 19.15
C VAL A 404 -9.21 19.82 18.90
N LEU A 405 -10.32 19.51 19.56
CA LEU A 405 -11.09 18.31 19.28
C LEU A 405 -12.00 18.56 18.07
N ILE A 406 -12.00 17.66 17.10
CA ILE A 406 -12.84 17.74 15.92
C ILE A 406 -14.05 16.83 16.11
N TRP A 407 -15.24 17.42 16.06
CA TRP A 407 -16.53 16.73 16.18
C TRP A 407 -17.55 17.34 15.23
N ASP A 408 -18.31 16.50 14.53
CA ASP A 408 -19.28 16.94 13.53
C ASP A 408 -18.69 17.94 12.51
N GLY A 409 -17.45 17.66 12.10
CA GLY A 409 -16.73 18.51 11.15
C GLY A 409 -16.36 19.89 11.68
N ASN A 410 -16.35 20.12 12.99
CA ASN A 410 -16.01 21.41 13.60
C ASN A 410 -15.02 21.26 14.75
N GLY A 411 -14.24 22.31 15.02
CA GLY A 411 -13.22 22.30 16.06
C GLY A 411 -13.66 22.95 17.37
N TYR A 412 -13.35 22.25 18.46
CA TYR A 412 -13.69 22.61 19.83
C TYR A 412 -12.43 22.71 20.70
N GLU A 413 -12.30 23.81 21.44
CA GLU A 413 -11.24 24.03 22.42
C GLU A 413 -11.82 23.99 23.83
N LEU A 414 -10.99 23.68 24.83
CA LEU A 414 -11.38 23.82 26.23
C LEU A 414 -11.76 25.28 26.54
N ASP A 415 -12.81 25.46 27.34
CA ASP A 415 -13.09 26.76 27.94
C ASP A 415 -11.95 27.17 28.91
N ALA A 416 -11.89 28.46 29.25
CA ALA A 416 -10.84 28.98 30.13
C ALA A 416 -10.85 28.38 31.55
N ALA A 417 -11.98 27.79 31.98
CA ALA A 417 -12.11 27.11 33.27
C ALA A 417 -11.71 25.62 33.20
N GLY A 418 -11.51 25.06 31.99
CA GLY A 418 -11.31 23.63 31.76
C GLY A 418 -12.53 22.78 32.13
N THR A 419 -13.73 23.36 32.16
CA THR A 419 -14.98 22.69 32.61
C THR A 419 -15.85 22.19 31.46
N GLY A 420 -15.55 22.61 30.24
CA GLY A 420 -16.22 22.19 29.02
C GLY A 420 -15.45 22.69 27.81
N CYS A 421 -16.14 22.72 26.67
CA CYS A 421 -15.59 23.18 25.41
C CYS A 421 -16.41 24.33 24.82
N ILE A 422 -15.73 25.14 24.01
CA ILE A 422 -16.32 26.12 23.12
C ILE A 422 -16.01 25.74 21.67
N ARG A 423 -16.95 25.99 20.76
CA ARG A 423 -16.72 25.82 19.32
C ARG A 423 -15.93 27.02 18.80
N SER A 424 -14.63 26.83 18.59
CA SER A 424 -13.72 27.88 18.13
C SER A 424 -13.49 27.90 16.62
N PHE A 425 -13.77 26.78 15.94
CA PHE A 425 -13.49 26.59 14.52
C PHE A 425 -14.74 26.11 13.77
N GLU A 426 -15.29 26.97 12.92
CA GLU A 426 -16.44 26.66 12.05
C GLU A 426 -15.95 26.12 10.69
N MET A 427 -15.60 24.83 10.67
CA MET A 427 -14.99 24.22 9.50
C MET A 427 -16.01 23.60 8.55
N SER A 428 -17.12 23.08 9.08
CA SER A 428 -18.09 22.24 8.33
C SER A 428 -17.40 21.14 7.50
N ALA A 429 -16.32 20.57 8.05
CA ALA A 429 -15.44 19.67 7.35
C ALA A 429 -16.09 18.30 7.14
N GLN A 430 -15.86 17.72 5.97
CA GLN A 430 -16.50 16.48 5.54
C GLN A 430 -15.56 15.29 5.70
N ARG A 431 -16.13 14.19 6.19
CA ARG A 431 -15.40 12.93 6.35
C ARG A 431 -15.07 12.35 4.98
N SER A 432 -13.85 11.87 4.85
CA SER A 432 -13.45 10.98 3.77
C SER A 432 -13.13 9.58 4.34
N PHE A 433 -12.78 8.63 3.48
CA PHE A 433 -12.31 7.30 3.93
C PHE A 433 -10.91 7.29 4.54
N VAL A 434 -10.21 8.43 4.62
CA VAL A 434 -8.92 8.54 5.31
C VAL A 434 -9.08 9.17 6.69
N LYS A 435 -8.12 8.88 7.58
CA LYS A 435 -8.07 9.48 8.91
C LYS A 435 -7.83 11.00 8.82
N PHE A 436 -8.38 11.73 9.79
CA PHE A 436 -8.12 13.15 9.93
C PHE A 436 -6.63 13.39 10.22
N THR A 437 -6.01 14.29 9.45
CA THR A 437 -4.64 14.74 9.67
C THR A 437 -4.64 16.26 9.67
N SER A 438 -3.74 16.85 10.46
CA SER A 438 -3.61 18.30 10.57
C SER A 438 -2.18 18.73 10.83
N VAL A 439 -1.89 19.99 10.53
CA VAL A 439 -0.59 20.63 10.78
C VAL A 439 -0.84 22.03 11.32
N PRO A 440 -0.18 22.47 12.40
CA PRO A 440 -0.30 23.85 12.88
C PRO A 440 -0.08 24.89 11.77
N ALA A 441 -0.89 25.94 11.76
CA ALA A 441 -0.79 27.11 10.89
C ALA A 441 -0.73 28.34 11.80
N GLY A 442 0.48 28.68 12.26
CA GLY A 442 0.66 29.67 13.33
C GLY A 442 0.10 29.22 14.69
N ASP A 443 -0.08 30.18 15.60
CA ASP A 443 -0.52 29.94 16.98
C ASP A 443 -2.04 29.79 17.12
N ASP A 444 -2.80 30.13 16.08
CA ASP A 444 -4.27 30.21 16.11
C ASP A 444 -4.97 29.45 15.00
N GLY A 445 -4.26 28.64 14.23
CA GLY A 445 -4.82 27.90 13.12
C GLY A 445 -4.14 26.57 12.84
N PHE A 446 -4.71 25.84 11.88
CA PHE A 446 -4.15 24.61 11.37
C PHE A 446 -4.61 24.31 9.94
N PHE A 447 -3.76 23.63 9.20
CA PHE A 447 -4.10 22.96 7.96
C PHE A 447 -4.78 21.63 8.26
N TYR A 448 -5.76 21.24 7.46
CA TYR A 448 -6.51 19.99 7.59
C TYR A 448 -7.05 19.52 6.25
N LEU A 449 -7.59 18.30 6.23
CA LEU A 449 -8.26 17.73 5.07
C LEU A 449 -9.78 17.67 5.28
N SER A 450 -10.54 18.09 4.26
CA SER A 450 -11.99 17.89 4.17
C SER A 450 -12.31 17.28 2.81
N ASP A 451 -12.91 16.09 2.80
CA ASP A 451 -13.15 15.31 1.57
C ASP A 451 -11.92 15.21 0.64
N ARG A 452 -10.74 14.99 1.22
CA ARG A 452 -9.44 14.89 0.52
C ARG A 452 -8.96 16.17 -0.19
N ASP A 453 -9.57 17.31 0.11
CA ASP A 453 -9.07 18.63 -0.24
C ASP A 453 -8.32 19.27 0.94
N LEU A 454 -7.28 20.05 0.65
CA LEU A 454 -6.49 20.76 1.65
C LEU A 454 -7.11 22.11 2.01
N TYR A 455 -7.32 22.34 3.30
CA TYR A 455 -7.81 23.59 3.86
C TYR A 455 -6.91 24.12 4.97
N GLU A 456 -6.98 25.43 5.21
CA GLU A 456 -6.42 26.15 6.35
C GLU A 456 -7.56 26.85 7.08
N ILE A 457 -7.52 26.89 8.42
CA ILE A 457 -8.47 27.67 9.22
C ILE A 457 -7.76 28.29 10.43
N HIS A 458 -8.16 29.51 10.79
CA HIS A 458 -7.76 30.22 12.01
C HIS A 458 -8.97 30.50 12.90
N ARG A 459 -8.74 30.71 14.20
CA ARG A 459 -9.80 31.03 15.19
C ARG A 459 -10.70 32.17 14.69
N GLY A 460 -12.00 31.93 14.68
CA GLY A 460 -13.01 32.90 14.21
C GLY A 460 -12.96 33.24 12.71
N GLY A 461 -12.08 32.59 11.94
CA GLY A 461 -11.96 32.74 10.50
C GLY A 461 -12.81 31.73 9.73
N THR A 462 -12.83 31.87 8.41
CA THR A 462 -13.46 30.93 7.48
C THR A 462 -12.40 30.01 6.86
N PRO A 463 -12.72 28.74 6.54
CA PRO A 463 -11.82 27.85 5.83
C PRO A 463 -11.28 28.45 4.51
N ILE A 464 -9.98 28.32 4.28
CA ILE A 464 -9.28 28.70 3.06
C ILE A 464 -8.86 27.43 2.34
N ARG A 465 -9.31 27.23 1.09
CA ARG A 465 -8.90 26.08 0.28
C ARG A 465 -7.54 26.35 -0.38
N HIS A 466 -6.63 25.39 -0.31
CA HIS A 466 -5.35 25.41 -1.03
C HIS A 466 -5.36 24.41 -2.19
N GLY A 467 -4.62 24.73 -3.25
CA GLY A 467 -4.41 23.83 -4.39
C GLY A 467 -5.71 23.31 -4.99
N ALA A 468 -6.52 24.18 -5.58
CA ALA A 468 -7.83 23.80 -6.11
C ALA A 468 -7.78 22.71 -7.20
N ALA A 469 -6.64 22.56 -7.89
CA ALA A 469 -6.41 21.49 -8.85
C ALA A 469 -6.04 20.15 -8.20
N TRP A 470 -5.56 20.17 -6.96
CA TRP A 470 -5.25 18.97 -6.22
C TRP A 470 -6.54 18.32 -5.72
N THR A 471 -6.69 17.07 -6.10
CA THR A 471 -7.75 16.21 -5.59
C THR A 471 -7.09 15.03 -4.89
N ASN A 472 -7.84 14.35 -4.02
CA ASN A 472 -7.41 13.07 -3.46
C ASN A 472 -6.13 13.14 -2.58
N VAL A 473 -5.98 14.23 -1.81
CA VAL A 473 -4.97 14.33 -0.74
C VAL A 473 -5.36 13.39 0.40
N MET A 474 -4.48 12.45 0.73
CA MET A 474 -4.73 11.38 1.71
C MET A 474 -4.15 11.68 3.08
N ALA A 475 -3.14 12.55 3.17
CA ALA A 475 -2.57 13.01 4.43
C ALA A 475 -1.88 14.37 4.25
N VAL A 476 -1.98 15.23 5.26
CA VAL A 476 -1.17 16.43 5.43
C VAL A 476 -0.30 16.26 6.68
N ARG A 477 0.99 16.55 6.57
CA ARG A 477 1.96 16.45 7.67
C ARG A 477 2.94 17.62 7.65
N PRO A 478 3.60 17.95 8.77
CA PRO A 478 4.62 18.98 8.78
C PRO A 478 5.73 18.64 7.78
N GLY A 479 6.23 19.65 7.08
CA GLY A 479 7.38 19.58 6.18
C GLY A 479 8.47 20.57 6.58
N PRO A 480 9.69 20.41 6.04
CA PRO A 480 10.81 21.31 6.33
C PRO A 480 10.51 22.74 5.89
N GLU A 481 11.16 23.70 6.56
CA GLU A 481 11.05 25.14 6.26
C GLU A 481 9.62 25.69 6.29
N GLY A 482 8.76 25.15 7.16
CA GLY A 482 7.36 25.56 7.27
C GLY A 482 6.47 25.04 6.12
N GLY A 483 7.00 24.16 5.27
CA GLY A 483 6.22 23.47 4.26
C GLY A 483 5.28 22.41 4.84
N LEU A 484 4.45 21.85 3.98
CA LEU A 484 3.51 20.78 4.24
C LEU A 484 3.87 19.58 3.35
N LEU A 485 4.05 18.42 3.94
CA LEU A 485 4.09 17.18 3.18
C LEU A 485 2.67 16.70 2.91
N LEU A 486 2.33 16.64 1.62
CA LEU A 486 1.05 16.13 1.15
C LEU A 486 1.26 14.77 0.52
N LYS A 487 0.54 13.75 0.99
CA LYS A 487 0.51 12.42 0.37
C LYS A 487 -0.76 12.30 -0.46
N PHE A 488 -0.66 11.81 -1.70
CA PHE A 488 -1.82 11.61 -2.58
C PHE A 488 -2.25 10.15 -2.66
N GLY A 489 -3.51 9.93 -3.00
CA GLY A 489 -4.13 8.62 -3.18
C GLY A 489 -4.09 8.15 -4.63
N GLY A 490 -2.93 8.21 -5.27
CA GLY A 490 -2.85 8.20 -6.74
C GLY A 490 -3.11 9.60 -7.29
N ASN A 491 -2.31 10.00 -8.25
CA ASN A 491 -2.37 11.28 -8.95
C ASN A 491 -1.83 11.10 -10.38
N ASP A 492 -2.19 12.02 -11.27
CA ASP A 492 -1.84 11.97 -12.69
C ASP A 492 -0.32 12.02 -12.95
N GLU A 493 0.45 12.57 -12.01
CA GLU A 493 1.92 12.67 -12.10
C GLU A 493 2.65 11.42 -11.57
N GLY A 494 1.96 10.54 -10.85
CA GLY A 494 2.53 9.36 -10.21
C GLY A 494 3.45 9.66 -9.02
N ASP A 495 3.40 10.86 -8.46
CA ASP A 495 4.25 11.26 -7.34
C ASP A 495 3.84 10.58 -6.03
N VAL A 496 4.80 10.30 -5.15
CA VAL A 496 4.54 9.80 -3.78
C VAL A 496 3.77 10.84 -2.97
N GLY A 497 4.11 12.10 -3.20
CA GLY A 497 3.58 13.26 -2.52
C GLY A 497 4.18 14.54 -3.08
N VAL A 498 3.87 15.67 -2.43
CA VAL A 498 4.57 16.93 -2.67
C VAL A 498 5.01 17.55 -1.35
N LEU A 499 6.07 18.33 -1.39
CA LEU A 499 6.39 19.30 -0.35
C LEU A 499 5.82 20.66 -0.79
N TYR A 500 4.71 21.06 -0.20
CA TYR A 500 3.98 22.29 -0.51
C TYR A 500 4.35 23.43 0.43
N PHE A 501 4.52 24.63 -0.11
CA PHE A 501 4.80 25.85 0.65
C PHE A 501 3.62 26.83 0.52
N PRO A 502 2.75 26.90 1.54
CA PRO A 502 1.47 27.61 1.44
C PRO A 502 1.61 29.11 1.22
N GLU A 503 2.54 29.77 1.90
CA GLU A 503 2.77 31.22 1.76
C GLU A 503 3.14 31.65 0.34
N GLN A 504 3.91 30.81 -0.37
CA GLN A 504 4.37 31.10 -1.72
C GLN A 504 3.46 30.51 -2.80
N GLY A 505 2.51 29.65 -2.46
CA GLY A 505 1.71 28.92 -3.45
C GLY A 505 2.57 28.08 -4.39
N THR A 506 3.65 27.47 -3.87
CA THR A 506 4.58 26.65 -4.67
C THR A 506 4.81 25.30 -4.02
N TYR A 507 5.22 24.30 -4.79
CA TYR A 507 5.50 22.95 -4.28
C TYR A 507 6.70 22.30 -4.96
N ILE A 508 7.27 21.29 -4.33
CA ILE A 508 8.29 20.40 -4.90
C ILE A 508 7.66 19.02 -5.05
N PRO A 509 7.53 18.47 -6.28
CA PRO A 509 7.06 17.10 -6.46
C PRO A 509 8.05 16.12 -5.86
N LEU A 510 7.54 15.07 -5.22
CA LEU A 510 8.32 13.96 -4.66
C LEU A 510 8.07 12.71 -5.50
N PRO A 511 8.70 12.61 -6.68
CA PRO A 511 8.57 11.45 -7.52
C PRO A 511 9.21 10.22 -6.83
N PRO A 512 8.64 9.03 -7.01
CA PRO A 512 9.13 7.79 -6.41
C PRO A 512 10.58 7.44 -6.78
N GLU A 513 11.09 7.91 -7.92
CA GLU A 513 12.50 7.76 -8.34
C GLU A 513 13.48 8.52 -7.42
N MET A 514 12.98 9.42 -6.56
CA MET A 514 13.80 9.98 -5.48
C MET A 514 14.01 8.99 -4.33
N PHE A 515 13.22 7.93 -4.23
CA PHE A 515 13.29 6.91 -3.20
C PHE A 515 13.81 5.60 -3.83
N ASP A 516 13.22 4.44 -3.47
CA ASP A 516 13.54 3.14 -4.07
C ASP A 516 12.66 2.83 -5.30
N ASP A 517 12.07 3.86 -5.92
CA ASP A 517 11.17 3.76 -7.07
C ASP A 517 10.12 2.66 -6.89
N ARG A 518 9.34 2.69 -5.80
CA ARG A 518 8.19 1.80 -5.62
C ARG A 518 6.90 2.43 -6.16
N SER A 519 5.92 1.57 -6.43
CA SER A 519 4.62 1.97 -7.00
C SER A 519 3.70 2.55 -5.94
N SER A 520 3.92 2.22 -4.68
CA SER A 520 3.15 2.72 -3.57
C SER A 520 3.98 2.73 -2.28
N TYR A 521 3.71 3.74 -1.47
CA TYR A 521 4.18 3.85 -0.09
C TYR A 521 2.97 4.04 0.81
N SER A 522 2.96 3.37 1.96
CA SER A 522 1.91 3.52 2.97
C SER A 522 2.06 4.81 3.76
N ALA A 523 3.30 5.25 3.98
CA ALA A 523 3.63 6.44 4.75
C ALA A 523 4.56 7.41 4.01
N LEU A 524 4.47 8.69 4.36
CA LEU A 524 5.35 9.79 3.95
C LEU A 524 5.49 10.75 5.14
N TYR A 525 6.71 10.97 5.62
CA TYR A 525 7.00 11.69 6.86
C TYR A 525 8.25 12.55 6.72
N TRP A 526 8.30 13.68 7.43
CA TRP A 526 9.52 14.46 7.60
C TRP A 526 10.04 14.27 9.02
N SER A 527 11.19 13.62 9.12
CA SER A 527 11.97 13.51 10.33
C SER A 527 12.77 14.79 10.52
N ARG A 528 12.39 15.58 11.54
CA ARG A 528 13.04 16.85 11.83
C ARG A 528 14.44 16.61 12.40
N GLU A 529 14.54 15.73 13.38
CA GLU A 529 15.80 15.44 14.07
C GLU A 529 16.82 14.76 13.14
N ALA A 530 16.39 13.78 12.34
CA ALA A 530 17.28 13.16 11.35
C ALA A 530 17.48 14.03 10.10
N ASN A 531 16.67 15.07 9.92
CA ASN A 531 16.63 15.91 8.72
C ASN A 531 16.46 15.08 7.43
N ARG A 532 15.44 14.22 7.42
CA ARG A 532 15.13 13.27 6.33
C ARG A 532 13.65 13.29 5.96
N ILE A 533 13.35 13.11 4.67
CA ILE A 533 12.01 12.67 4.24
C ILE A 533 12.03 11.15 4.20
N ILE A 534 11.12 10.51 4.93
CA ILE A 534 11.00 9.06 5.11
C ILE A 534 9.70 8.59 4.45
N VAL A 535 9.78 7.49 3.72
CA VAL A 535 8.61 6.73 3.22
C VAL A 535 8.66 5.30 3.74
N SER A 536 7.49 4.68 3.90
CA SER A 536 7.36 3.28 4.33
C SER A 536 6.64 2.43 3.29
N GLY A 537 7.11 1.21 3.10
CA GLY A 537 6.54 0.15 2.26
C GLY A 537 6.88 -1.23 2.85
N ASN A 538 7.81 -1.97 2.23
CA ASN A 538 8.36 -3.23 2.80
C ASN A 538 9.53 -2.99 3.77
N GLY A 539 9.67 -1.76 4.25
CA GLY A 539 10.83 -1.22 4.93
C GLY A 539 10.79 0.30 4.90
N PHE A 540 11.81 0.93 5.45
CA PHE A 540 11.96 2.38 5.44
C PHE A 540 12.93 2.81 4.37
N VAL A 541 12.57 3.87 3.66
CA VAL A 541 13.43 4.53 2.69
C VAL A 541 13.46 6.01 3.02
N ALA A 542 14.64 6.61 2.97
CA ALA A 542 14.79 8.03 3.30
C ALA A 542 15.71 8.75 2.34
N ILE A 543 15.47 10.06 2.23
CA ILE A 543 16.32 10.99 1.51
C ILE A 543 16.61 12.23 2.35
N PRO A 544 17.82 12.83 2.23
CA PRO A 544 18.14 14.11 2.84
C PRO A 544 17.20 15.23 2.42
N VAL A 545 16.71 16.02 3.38
CA VAL A 545 15.89 17.22 3.10
C VAL A 545 16.59 18.18 2.14
N LYS A 546 17.91 18.35 2.28
CA LYS A 546 18.71 19.17 1.34
C LYS A 546 18.57 18.74 -0.12
N THR A 547 18.39 17.45 -0.38
CA THR A 547 18.23 16.89 -1.73
C THR A 547 16.86 17.25 -2.28
N VAL A 548 15.83 17.22 -1.43
CA VAL A 548 14.47 17.65 -1.78
C VAL A 548 14.44 19.14 -2.08
N LEU A 549 14.96 19.97 -1.17
CA LEU A 549 14.93 21.42 -1.28
C LEU A 549 15.77 21.98 -2.43
N ALA A 550 16.76 21.23 -2.94
CA ALA A 550 17.54 21.63 -4.11
C ALA A 550 16.78 21.49 -5.44
N ARG A 551 15.60 20.85 -5.44
CA ARG A 551 14.79 20.68 -6.65
C ARG A 551 14.03 21.95 -7.01
N PRO A 552 13.71 22.16 -8.31
CA PRO A 552 12.89 23.28 -8.71
C PRO A 552 11.51 23.21 -8.06
N ARG A 553 10.99 24.38 -7.70
CA ARG A 553 9.61 24.54 -7.24
C ARG A 553 8.69 24.78 -8.43
N SER A 554 7.50 24.19 -8.38
CA SER A 554 6.40 24.42 -9.30
C SER A 554 5.37 25.36 -8.64
N ALA A 555 4.68 26.16 -9.44
CA ALA A 555 3.51 26.91 -8.97
C ALA A 555 2.31 25.96 -8.84
N VAL A 556 1.46 26.21 -7.84
CA VAL A 556 0.22 25.47 -7.59
C VAL A 556 -0.84 25.75 -8.64
#